data_AF-A0A7S3HI41-F1
#
_entry.id   AF-A0A7S3HI41-F1
#
_cell.length_a   1.000
_cell.length_b   1.000
_cell.length_c   1.000
_cell.angle_alpha   90.00
_cell.angle_beta   90.00
_cell.angle_gamma   90.00
#
_symmetry.space_group_name_H-M   'P 1'
#
loop_
_entity.id
_entity.type
_entity.pdbx_description
1 polymer ?
#
loop_
_entity_poly.entity_id
_entity_poly.type
_entity_poly.pdbx_seq_one_letter_code
_entity_poly.pdbx_strand_id
1 'polypeptide(L)'
;AQPVELTHIFKASTPELAAELILRQLPIHFATRIKHIEALCEWWSVPELVQVRNTLAESFQKLRLLETFAANLEPLTLVIHDLRQRHKAIVPLLGVAMGDLRHRGLVSEADGNKWLDAFLLARISTEMC
;
A
#
# COMPACT_ATOMS: atom_id res chain seq x y z
N ALA A 1 -8.33 -9.86 2.20
CA ALA A 1 -8.96 -8.53 2.39
C ALA A 1 -10.36 -8.61 1.79
N GLN A 2 -11.40 -8.21 2.52
CA GLN A 2 -12.75 -8.17 1.95
C GLN A 2 -12.85 -7.01 0.95
N PRO A 3 -13.44 -7.21 -0.25
CA PRO A 3 -13.76 -6.13 -1.17
C PRO A 3 -14.71 -5.15 -0.49
N VAL A 4 -14.45 -3.85 -0.64
CA VAL A 4 -15.43 -2.82 -0.24
C VAL A 4 -16.60 -2.93 -1.20
N GLU A 5 -17.81 -3.21 -0.70
CA GLU A 5 -19.01 -3.16 -1.53
C GLU A 5 -19.21 -1.73 -2.08
N LEU A 6 -19.55 -1.62 -3.37
CA LEU A 6 -19.83 -0.34 -4.05
C LEU A 6 -20.84 0.54 -3.29
N THR A 7 -21.73 -0.07 -2.52
CA THR A 7 -22.72 0.59 -1.66
C THR A 7 -22.10 1.41 -0.52
N HIS A 8 -20.89 1.06 -0.05
CA HIS A 8 -20.12 1.87 0.92
C HIS A 8 -19.37 3.03 0.26
N ILE A 9 -18.98 2.90 -1.00
CA ILE A 9 -18.36 3.99 -1.78
C ILE A 9 -19.40 5.09 -2.04
N PHE A 10 -20.65 4.73 -2.34
CA PHE A 10 -21.75 5.69 -2.50
C PHE A 10 -22.23 6.34 -1.19
N LYS A 11 -21.99 5.69 -0.03
CA LYS A 11 -22.35 6.22 1.30
C LYS A 11 -21.29 7.13 1.91
N ALA A 12 -20.09 7.21 1.34
CA ALA A 12 -19.14 8.30 1.63
C ALA A 12 -19.58 9.58 0.90
N SER A 13 -20.81 10.02 1.17
CA SER A 13 -21.45 11.15 0.48
C SER A 13 -20.93 12.50 0.99
N THR A 14 -20.05 12.49 1.99
CA THR A 14 -19.41 13.68 2.57
C THR A 14 -17.90 13.44 2.77
N PRO A 15 -17.07 14.49 2.70
CA PRO A 15 -15.62 14.40 2.91
C PRO A 15 -15.21 13.76 4.25
N GLU A 16 -16.01 13.92 5.29
CA GLU A 16 -15.73 13.41 6.64
C GLU A 16 -15.87 11.88 6.70
N LEU A 17 -16.89 11.33 6.03
CA LEU A 17 -17.06 9.88 5.94
C LEU A 17 -15.95 9.25 5.09
N ALA A 18 -15.53 9.92 4.02
CA ALA A 18 -14.36 9.48 3.25
C ALA A 18 -13.09 9.51 4.10
N ALA A 19 -12.88 10.57 4.88
CA ALA A 19 -11.74 10.69 5.79
C ALA A 19 -11.72 9.58 6.85
N GLU A 20 -12.86 9.28 7.47
CA GLU A 20 -12.98 8.19 8.44
C GLU A 20 -12.66 6.83 7.80
N LEU A 21 -13.19 6.56 6.61
CA LEU A 21 -12.93 5.33 5.87
C LEU A 21 -11.44 5.20 5.52
N ILE A 22 -10.81 6.27 5.04
CA ILE A 22 -9.38 6.32 4.70
C ILE A 22 -8.52 6.01 5.93
N LEU A 23 -8.75 6.73 7.04
CA LEU A 23 -7.99 6.55 8.29
C LEU A 23 -8.19 5.16 8.89
N ARG A 24 -9.35 4.54 8.68
CA ARG A 24 -9.63 3.18 9.13
C ARG A 24 -9.00 2.11 8.24
N GLN A 25 -9.13 2.23 6.91
CA GLN A 25 -8.81 1.17 5.97
C GLN A 25 -7.36 1.20 5.49
N LEU A 26 -6.82 2.37 5.09
CA LEU A 26 -5.48 2.45 4.52
C LEU A 26 -4.38 1.86 5.42
N PRO A 27 -4.38 2.08 6.76
CA PRO A 27 -3.39 1.46 7.62
C PRO A 27 -3.43 -0.07 7.60
N ILE A 28 -4.62 -0.68 7.55
CA ILE A 28 -4.79 -2.14 7.47
C ILE A 28 -4.18 -2.66 6.16
N HIS A 29 -4.41 -1.94 5.06
CA HIS A 29 -3.87 -2.31 3.76
C HIS A 29 -2.34 -2.18 3.70
N PHE A 30 -1.75 -1.11 4.25
CA PHE A 30 -0.30 -0.98 4.33
C PHE A 30 0.32 -2.09 5.18
N ALA A 31 -0.25 -2.41 6.34
CA ALA A 31 0.22 -3.51 7.16
C ALA A 31 0.15 -4.86 6.43
N THR A 32 -0.92 -5.09 5.67
CA THR A 32 -1.07 -6.31 4.85
C THR A 32 0.00 -6.39 3.76
N ARG A 33 0.31 -5.28 3.08
CA ARG A 33 1.36 -5.25 2.04
C ARG A 33 2.75 -5.44 2.60
N ILE A 34 3.04 -4.86 3.77
CA ILE A 34 4.31 -5.08 4.48
C ILE A 34 4.48 -6.58 4.74
N LYS A 35 3.47 -7.24 5.32
CA LYS A 35 3.48 -8.69 5.53
C LYS A 35 3.65 -9.48 4.23
N HIS A 36 3.05 -9.01 3.14
CA HIS A 36 3.16 -9.67 1.84
C HIS A 36 4.58 -9.62 1.26
N ILE A 37 5.31 -8.51 1.48
CA ILE A 37 6.74 -8.39 1.15
C ILE A 37 7.57 -9.26 2.10
N GLU A 38 7.29 -9.19 3.40
CA GLU A 38 8.04 -9.93 4.43
C GLU A 38 7.87 -11.46 4.31
N ALA A 39 6.88 -11.93 3.55
CA ALA A 39 6.69 -13.34 3.20
C ALA A 39 7.59 -13.85 2.07
N LEU A 40 8.25 -12.98 1.32
CA LEU A 40 9.22 -13.39 0.29
C LEU A 40 10.51 -13.86 0.93
N CYS A 41 11.08 -14.94 0.40
CA CYS A 41 12.38 -15.44 0.84
C CYS A 41 13.46 -14.37 0.59
N GLU A 42 14.31 -14.12 1.59
CA GLU A 42 15.44 -13.20 1.52
C GLU A 42 15.08 -11.77 1.04
N TRP A 43 13.85 -11.30 1.30
CA TRP A 43 13.41 -9.96 0.86
C TRP A 43 14.32 -8.84 1.36
N TRP A 44 14.92 -9.02 2.54
CA TRP A 44 15.86 -8.07 3.15
C TRP A 44 17.18 -7.94 2.37
N SER A 45 17.51 -8.90 1.51
CA SER A 45 18.70 -8.90 0.66
C SER A 45 18.51 -8.16 -0.67
N VAL A 46 17.28 -7.72 -0.96
CA VAL A 46 16.91 -6.99 -2.18
C VAL A 46 16.61 -5.54 -1.81
N PRO A 47 17.53 -4.59 -2.12
CA PRO A 47 17.40 -3.19 -1.70
C PRO A 47 16.06 -2.55 -2.09
N GLU A 48 15.53 -2.89 -3.26
CA GLU A 48 14.27 -2.37 -3.78
C GLU A 48 13.07 -2.85 -2.94
N LEU A 49 13.06 -4.10 -2.47
CA LEU A 49 12.01 -4.59 -1.56
C LEU A 49 12.10 -3.93 -0.20
N VAL A 50 13.31 -3.73 0.32
CA VAL A 50 13.54 -2.98 1.56
C VAL A 50 13.01 -1.56 1.42
N GLN A 51 13.28 -0.89 0.30
CA GLN A 51 12.78 0.45 0.02
C GLN A 51 11.24 0.51 -0.05
N VAL A 52 10.60 -0.43 -0.77
CA VAL A 52 9.13 -0.50 -0.83
C VAL A 52 8.54 -0.75 0.56
N ARG A 53 9.09 -1.70 1.32
CA ARG A 53 8.65 -2.01 2.69
C ARG A 53 8.76 -0.79 3.60
N ASN A 54 9.88 -0.07 3.56
CA ASN A 54 10.10 1.13 4.37
C ASN A 54 9.15 2.26 3.96
N THR A 55 8.92 2.45 2.66
CA THR A 55 7.95 3.43 2.15
C THR A 55 6.55 3.14 2.70
N LEU A 56 6.11 1.88 2.67
CA LEU A 56 4.82 1.46 3.23
C LEU A 56 4.75 1.64 4.74
N ALA A 57 5.83 1.36 5.47
CA ALA A 57 5.89 1.52 6.92
C ALA A 57 5.80 3.00 7.34
N GLU A 58 6.53 3.88 6.66
CA GLU A 58 6.46 5.32 6.88
C GLU A 58 5.05 5.85 6.55
N SER A 59 4.44 5.36 5.47
CA SER A 59 3.07 5.69 5.11
C SER A 59 2.05 5.26 6.16
N PHE A 60 2.21 4.05 6.71
CA PHE A 60 1.39 3.55 7.81
C PHE A 60 1.52 4.43 9.06
N GLN A 61 2.75 4.79 9.42
CA GLN A 61 3.01 5.62 10.58
C GLN A 61 2.39 7.01 10.42
N LYS A 62 2.61 7.68 9.28
CA LYS A 62 2.05 9.01 9.00
C LYS A 62 0.53 9.04 9.10
N LEU A 63 -0.16 8.01 8.58
CA LEU A 63 -1.62 7.92 8.71
C LEU A 63 -2.08 7.70 10.16
N ARG A 64 -1.34 6.91 10.95
CA ARG A 64 -1.72 6.65 12.35
C ARG A 64 -1.45 7.81 13.30
N LEU A 65 -0.59 8.75 12.90
CA LEU A 65 -0.32 9.96 13.66
C LEU A 65 -1.33 11.08 13.38
N LEU A 66 -2.19 10.93 12.38
CA LEU A 66 -3.29 11.86 12.15
C LEU A 66 -4.37 11.67 13.22
N GLU A 67 -4.73 12.74 13.91
CA GLU A 67 -5.84 12.73 14.85
C GLU A 67 -7.18 12.67 14.08
N THR A 68 -8.03 11.71 14.47
CA THR A 68 -9.25 11.30 13.76
C THR A 68 -10.40 12.33 13.79
N PHE A 69 -10.23 13.48 14.44
CA PHE A 69 -11.37 14.35 14.81
C PHE A 69 -11.12 15.85 14.64
N ALA A 70 -10.21 16.25 13.76
CA ALA A 70 -10.09 17.65 13.41
C ALA A 70 -11.25 18.06 12.48
N ALA A 71 -11.96 19.15 12.83
CA ALA A 71 -12.89 19.83 11.91
C ALA A 71 -12.20 20.30 10.61
N ASN A 72 -10.86 20.22 10.55
CA ASN A 72 -10.04 20.52 9.39
C ASN A 72 -9.48 19.22 8.77
N LEU A 73 -9.85 18.95 7.52
CA LEU A 73 -9.37 17.81 6.73
C LEU A 73 -8.05 18.09 5.99
N GLU A 74 -7.56 19.34 6.00
CA GLU A 74 -6.33 19.73 5.30
C GLU A 74 -5.10 18.88 5.67
N PRO A 75 -4.84 18.53 6.95
CA PRO A 75 -3.71 17.66 7.29
C PRO A 75 -3.83 16.27 6.65
N LEU A 76 -5.04 15.72 6.57
CA LEU A 76 -5.29 14.45 5.90
C LEU A 76 -5.04 14.59 4.39
N THR A 77 -5.56 15.63 3.75
CA THR A 77 -5.34 15.88 2.32
C THR A 77 -3.85 15.99 1.98
N LEU A 78 -3.07 16.70 2.79
CA LEU A 78 -1.62 16.83 2.62
C LEU A 78 -0.90 15.49 2.75
N VAL A 79 -1.26 14.68 3.75
CA VAL A 79 -0.70 13.33 3.93
C VAL A 79 -1.08 12.44 2.75
N ILE A 80 -2.33 12.44 2.29
CA ILE A 80 -2.76 11.63 1.13
C ILE A 80 -2.04 12.06 -0.15
N HIS A 81 -1.83 13.36 -0.35
CA HIS A 81 -1.04 13.85 -1.48
C HIS A 81 0.42 13.37 -1.42
N ASP A 82 1.08 13.51 -0.27
CA ASP A 82 2.45 13.00 -0.04
C ASP A 82 2.54 11.49 -0.30
N LEU A 83 1.58 10.72 0.23
CA LEU A 83 1.50 9.28 0.03
C LEU A 83 1.44 8.91 -1.45
N ARG A 84 0.56 9.54 -2.21
CA ARG A 84 0.43 9.30 -3.65
C ARG A 84 1.72 9.59 -4.40
N GLN A 85 2.44 10.66 -4.06
CA GLN A 85 3.71 10.98 -4.71
C GLN A 85 4.79 9.94 -4.38
N ARG A 86 4.97 9.58 -3.11
CA ARG A 86 5.96 8.57 -2.70
C ARG A 86 5.68 7.19 -3.29
N HIS A 87 4.41 6.83 -3.46
CA HIS A 87 4.02 5.49 -3.93
C HIS A 87 4.19 5.30 -5.44
N LYS A 88 4.43 6.36 -6.22
CA LYS A 88 4.71 6.26 -7.67
C LYS A 88 5.90 5.35 -7.99
N ALA A 89 6.92 5.34 -7.13
CA ALA A 89 8.12 4.54 -7.33
C ALA A 89 7.93 3.04 -7.00
N ILE A 90 6.81 2.64 -6.38
CA ILE A 90 6.65 1.25 -5.91
C ILE A 90 6.64 0.25 -7.07
N VAL A 91 5.90 0.51 -8.14
CA VAL A 91 5.81 -0.42 -9.29
C VAL A 91 7.16 -0.66 -9.96
N PRO A 92 7.92 0.38 -10.36
CA PRO A 92 9.23 0.13 -10.97
C PRO A 92 10.19 -0.59 -10.01
N LEU A 93 10.17 -0.28 -8.70
CA LEU A 93 10.98 -0.98 -7.69
C LEU A 93 10.62 -2.47 -7.60
N LEU A 94 9.33 -2.80 -7.60
CA LEU A 94 8.88 -4.20 -7.60
C LEU A 94 9.29 -4.95 -8.87
N GLY A 95 9.27 -4.29 -10.03
CA GLY A 95 9.74 -4.88 -11.28
C GLY A 95 11.22 -5.26 -11.22
N VAL A 96 12.06 -4.37 -10.70
CA VAL A 96 13.51 -4.64 -10.49
C VAL A 96 13.71 -5.76 -9.47
N ALA A 97 13.04 -5.68 -8.32
CA ALA A 97 13.13 -6.69 -7.26
C ALA A 97 12.75 -8.11 -7.75
N MET A 98 11.66 -8.24 -8.50
CA MET A 98 11.25 -9.53 -9.04
C MET A 98 12.19 -10.03 -10.13
N GLY A 99 12.83 -9.13 -10.88
CA GLY A 99 13.93 -9.49 -11.78
C GLY A 99 15.09 -10.13 -11.02
N ASP A 100 15.53 -9.50 -9.94
CA ASP A 100 16.64 -9.96 -9.11
C ASP A 100 16.34 -11.28 -8.40
N LEU A 101 15.17 -11.42 -7.75
CA LEU A 101 14.76 -12.67 -7.10
C LEU A 101 14.69 -13.85 -8.07
N ARG A 102 14.22 -13.63 -9.31
CA ARG A 102 14.20 -14.66 -10.35
C ARG A 102 15.61 -15.01 -10.81
N HIS A 103 16.48 -14.02 -11.01
CA HIS A 103 17.86 -14.24 -11.41
C HIS A 103 18.64 -15.06 -10.38
N ARG A 104 18.36 -14.85 -9.08
CA ARG A 104 18.93 -15.62 -7.96
C ARG A 104 18.30 -17.00 -7.77
N GLY A 105 17.25 -17.33 -8.52
CA GLY A 105 16.52 -18.60 -8.37
C GLY A 105 15.70 -18.71 -7.08
N LEU A 106 15.43 -17.59 -6.41
CA LEU A 106 14.67 -17.54 -5.16
C LEU A 106 13.16 -17.61 -5.37
N VAL A 107 12.70 -17.22 -6.55
CA VAL A 107 11.29 -17.22 -6.94
C VAL A 107 11.18 -17.69 -8.39
N SER A 108 10.24 -18.60 -8.67
CA SER A 108 9.93 -19.02 -10.04
C SER A 108 9.22 -17.90 -10.80
N GLU A 109 9.26 -17.92 -12.14
CA GLU A 109 8.53 -16.90 -12.92
C GLU A 109 7.03 -16.91 -12.63
N ALA A 110 6.42 -18.09 -12.51
CA ALA A 110 5.01 -18.25 -12.21
C ALA A 110 4.64 -17.72 -10.82
N ASP A 111 5.44 -18.03 -9.80
CA ASP A 111 5.21 -17.57 -8.43
C ASP A 111 5.44 -16.05 -8.31
N GLY A 112 6.45 -15.51 -8.99
CA GLY A 112 6.75 -14.09 -9.02
C GLY A 112 5.61 -13.29 -9.66
N ASN A 113 5.09 -13.75 -10.79
CA ASN A 113 3.94 -13.11 -11.45
C ASN A 113 2.69 -13.18 -10.57
N LYS A 114 2.39 -14.35 -9.98
CA LYS A 114 1.26 -14.51 -9.06
C LYS A 114 1.37 -13.59 -7.83
N TRP A 115 2.57 -13.45 -7.28
CA TRP A 115 2.83 -12.55 -6.16
C TRP A 115 2.62 -11.08 -6.56
N LEU A 116 3.15 -10.66 -7.73
CA LEU A 116 2.97 -9.32 -8.27
C LEU A 116 1.49 -9.00 -8.51
N ASP A 117 0.74 -9.90 -9.12
CA ASP A 117 -0.69 -9.72 -9.37
C ASP A 117 -1.45 -9.51 -8.06
N ALA A 118 -1.20 -10.35 -7.06
CA ALA A 118 -1.81 -10.21 -5.74
C ALA A 118 -1.44 -8.88 -5.07
N PHE A 119 -0.18 -8.44 -5.18
CA PHE A 119 0.27 -7.18 -4.61
C PHE A 119 -0.35 -5.96 -5.33
N LEU A 120 -0.35 -5.95 -6.66
CA LEU A 120 -0.84 -4.85 -7.48
C LEU A 120 -2.36 -4.73 -7.42
N LEU A 121 -3.10 -5.84 -7.44
CA LEU A 121 -4.54 -5.85 -7.21
C LEU A 121 -4.87 -5.24 -5.85
N ALA A 122 -4.16 -5.67 -4.79
CA ALA A 122 -4.34 -5.10 -3.47
C ALA A 122 -4.04 -3.60 -3.43
N ARG A 123 -3.11 -3.09 -4.26
CA ARG A 123 -2.78 -1.65 -4.37
C ARG A 123 -3.87 -0.86 -5.08
N ILE A 124 -4.34 -1.32 -6.24
CA ILE A 124 -5.37 -0.65 -7.04
C ILE A 124 -6.64 -0.44 -6.22
N SER A 125 -7.06 -1.46 -5.45
CA SER A 125 -8.23 -1.37 -4.58
C SER A 125 -8.15 -0.27 -3.50
N THR A 126 -6.96 0.28 -3.22
CA THR A 126 -6.78 1.34 -2.22
C THR A 126 -6.44 2.70 -2.79
N GLU A 127 -6.06 2.78 -4.07
CA GLU A 127 -5.81 4.07 -4.73
C GLU A 127 -7.09 4.71 -5.27
N MET A 128 -8.22 3.98 -5.27
CA MET A 128 -9.53 4.46 -5.68
C MET A 128 -10.42 4.98 -4.51
N CYS A 129 -9.87 5.10 -3.30
CA CYS A 129 -10.53 5.76 -2.16
C CYS A 129 -10.08 7.21 -2.06
#